data_AF-A0AAN7XNW3-F1
#
_entry.id   AF-A0AAN7XNW3-F1
#
_cell.length_a   1.000
_cell.length_b   1.000
_cell.length_c   1.000
_cell.angle_alpha   90.00
_cell.angle_beta   90.00
_cell.angle_gamma   90.00
#
_symmetry.space_group_name_H-M   'P 1'
#
loop_
_entity.id
_entity.type
_entity.pdbx_description
1 polymer ?
#
loop_
_entity_poly.entity_id
_entity_poly.type
_entity_poly.pdbx_seq_one_letter_code
_entity_poly.pdbx_strand_id
1 'polypeptide(L)'
;MHNEQLMGIRGEEEMEMSDDDMVDSSATNSKDSEDSAVSQAEALKEENDSLRCQLDAYRNEVELLKQEQGKNQSNISEEDNTHSQQLSFLQQALQGMQKQLLRMRDELKEREAALQKSKEEKQQLKKQIHDLKSGLHNLQPTHTSQPETLNQDDRGSEQSANQVSDVTASSVVSCSQDKEGLPEKNRLSPVNSERDALLIGIISTFLHVHPFGASIEYICSYLQRLNTKINAGEVEALLSRLPCTFRQELTGVGASLEKRWNFCGFQSIKST
;
A
#
# COMPACT_ATOMS: atom_id res chain seq x y z
N MET A 1 -49.00 0.08 -17.47
CA MET A 1 -48.45 -1.20 -17.96
C MET A 1 -47.41 -1.64 -16.94
N HIS A 2 -47.87 -2.24 -15.83
CA HIS A 2 -47.60 -3.64 -15.46
C HIS A 2 -46.20 -3.87 -14.86
N ASN A 3 -46.11 -4.04 -13.53
CA ASN A 3 -45.92 -5.37 -12.92
C ASN A 3 -45.62 -5.25 -11.40
N GLU A 4 -46.65 -4.99 -10.58
CA GLU A 4 -46.61 -5.20 -9.13
C GLU A 4 -47.44 -6.45 -8.83
N GLN A 5 -46.84 -7.63 -8.98
CA GLN A 5 -47.48 -8.88 -8.58
C GLN A 5 -46.44 -9.94 -8.23
N LEU A 6 -46.00 -9.96 -6.96
CA LEU A 6 -45.59 -11.20 -6.28
C LEU A 6 -45.32 -10.95 -4.78
N MET A 7 -46.39 -11.00 -3.97
CA MET A 7 -46.40 -11.48 -2.57
C MET A 7 -47.87 -11.55 -2.15
N GLY A 8 -48.61 -12.42 -2.84
CA GLY A 8 -49.86 -12.94 -2.33
C GLY A 8 -49.56 -14.06 -1.34
N ILE A 9 -50.42 -14.17 -0.33
CA ILE A 9 -50.48 -15.22 0.71
C ILE A 9 -49.72 -14.89 2.00
N ARG A 10 -50.31 -13.96 2.79
CA ARG A 10 -50.52 -14.16 4.23
C ARG A 10 -51.73 -13.32 4.64
N GLY A 11 -52.92 -13.83 4.32
CA GLY A 11 -54.14 -13.34 4.96
C GLY A 11 -54.11 -13.83 6.40
N GLU A 12 -53.87 -12.91 7.33
CA GLU A 12 -53.93 -13.22 8.75
C GLU A 12 -55.41 -13.31 9.11
N GLU A 13 -55.85 -14.57 9.27
CA GLU A 13 -57.19 -14.97 9.68
C GLU A 13 -57.44 -14.46 11.10
N GLU A 14 -58.29 -13.45 11.24
CA GLU A 14 -58.78 -12.94 12.52
C GLU A 14 -59.66 -14.04 13.16
N MET A 15 -59.14 -14.71 14.20
CA MET A 15 -59.92 -15.64 15.02
C MET A 15 -60.87 -14.83 15.92
N GLU A 16 -62.09 -14.62 15.46
CA GLU A 16 -63.18 -14.13 16.31
C GLU A 16 -63.73 -15.29 17.15
N MET A 17 -63.31 -15.36 18.42
CA MET A 17 -64.01 -16.17 19.42
C MET A 17 -65.31 -15.43 19.80
N SER A 18 -66.44 -15.84 19.23
CA SER A 18 -67.75 -15.53 19.80
C SER A 18 -68.03 -16.56 20.88
N ASP A 19 -68.16 -16.12 22.13
CA ASP A 19 -68.98 -16.84 23.10
C ASP A 19 -69.98 -15.85 23.68
N ASP A 20 -71.23 -16.11 23.34
CA ASP A 20 -72.42 -15.38 23.75
C ASP A 20 -73.02 -16.16 24.91
N ASP A 21 -72.79 -15.70 26.14
CA ASP A 21 -73.52 -16.15 27.31
C ASP A 21 -74.05 -14.94 28.09
N MET A 22 -75.27 -14.52 27.72
CA MET A 22 -76.12 -13.69 28.57
C MET A 22 -76.56 -14.49 29.81
N VAL A 23 -75.95 -14.23 30.97
CA VAL A 23 -76.52 -14.58 32.27
C VAL A 23 -76.68 -13.35 33.16
N ASP A 24 -77.92 -12.88 33.14
CA ASP A 24 -78.72 -12.31 34.23
C ASP A 24 -78.03 -11.50 35.34
N SER A 25 -78.33 -10.20 35.32
CA SER A 25 -78.05 -9.29 36.43
C SER A 25 -79.03 -9.53 37.58
N SER A 26 -78.62 -10.21 38.65
CA SER A 26 -78.89 -9.74 40.02
C SER A 26 -78.20 -10.56 41.13
N ALA A 27 -77.51 -9.81 42.00
CA ALA A 27 -77.18 -10.12 43.39
C ALA A 27 -76.00 -11.08 43.70
N THR A 28 -74.76 -10.55 43.73
CA THR A 28 -73.79 -10.77 44.83
C THR A 28 -72.55 -9.85 44.70
N ASN A 29 -72.65 -8.59 45.12
CA ASN A 29 -71.49 -7.68 45.26
C ASN A 29 -70.58 -8.05 46.46
N SER A 30 -69.99 -9.26 46.48
CA SER A 30 -68.87 -9.58 47.40
C SER A 30 -67.93 -10.70 46.95
N LYS A 31 -68.18 -11.39 45.82
CA LYS A 31 -67.34 -12.49 45.34
C LYS A 31 -66.35 -12.06 44.24
N ASP A 32 -66.74 -11.13 43.37
CA ASP A 32 -65.93 -10.68 42.23
C ASP A 32 -64.72 -9.82 42.62
N SER A 33 -64.70 -9.29 43.85
CA SER A 33 -63.57 -8.50 44.34
C SER A 33 -62.35 -9.34 44.69
N GLU A 34 -62.52 -10.62 45.04
CA GLU A 34 -61.39 -11.52 45.35
C GLU A 34 -60.72 -12.01 44.07
N ASP A 35 -61.50 -12.32 43.03
CA ASP A 35 -60.99 -12.80 41.74
C ASP A 35 -60.22 -11.70 40.99
N SER A 36 -60.73 -10.46 41.02
CA SER A 36 -60.04 -9.29 40.47
C SER A 36 -58.70 -8.99 41.16
N ALA A 37 -58.61 -9.21 42.47
CA ALA A 37 -57.37 -9.05 43.22
C ALA A 37 -56.33 -10.15 42.89
N VAL A 38 -56.79 -11.38 42.66
CA VAL A 38 -55.93 -12.48 42.21
C VAL A 38 -55.40 -12.23 40.80
N SER A 39 -56.23 -11.79 39.86
CA SER A 39 -55.77 -11.43 38.50
C SER A 39 -54.75 -10.29 38.51
N GLN A 40 -54.94 -9.28 39.36
CA GLN A 40 -53.96 -8.21 39.53
C GLN A 40 -52.64 -8.71 40.12
N ALA A 41 -52.67 -9.64 41.08
CA ALA A 41 -51.48 -10.25 41.66
C ALA A 41 -50.72 -11.12 40.64
N GLU A 42 -51.43 -11.83 39.76
CA GLU A 42 -50.82 -12.61 38.68
C GLU A 42 -50.17 -11.71 37.62
N ALA A 43 -50.82 -10.62 37.22
CA ALA A 43 -50.24 -9.64 36.29
C ALA A 43 -48.95 -9.01 36.84
N LEU A 44 -48.94 -8.65 38.13
CA LEU A 44 -47.74 -8.11 38.79
C LEU A 44 -46.62 -9.15 38.91
N LYS A 45 -46.97 -10.43 39.08
CA LYS A 45 -46.00 -11.53 39.11
C LYS A 45 -45.37 -11.74 37.73
N GLU A 46 -46.18 -11.72 36.66
CA GLU A 46 -45.71 -11.81 35.29
C GLU A 46 -44.81 -10.63 34.93
N GLU A 47 -45.18 -9.41 35.33
CA GLU A 47 -44.33 -8.23 35.16
C GLU A 47 -43.00 -8.39 35.93
N ASN A 48 -43.04 -8.94 37.16
CA ASN A 48 -41.82 -9.19 37.93
C ASN A 48 -40.90 -10.22 37.25
N ASP A 49 -41.46 -11.29 36.70
CA ASP A 49 -40.70 -12.31 35.98
C ASP A 49 -40.15 -11.77 34.65
N SER A 50 -40.91 -10.92 33.95
CA SER A 50 -40.44 -10.19 32.77
C SER A 50 -39.25 -9.27 33.10
N LEU A 51 -39.35 -8.49 34.18
CA LEU A 51 -38.26 -7.62 34.65
C LEU A 51 -37.02 -8.41 35.06
N ARG A 52 -37.18 -9.60 35.68
CA ARG A 52 -36.05 -10.49 35.99
C ARG A 52 -35.33 -10.94 34.73
N CYS A 53 -36.08 -11.42 33.74
CA CYS A 53 -35.52 -11.80 32.44
C CYS A 53 -34.78 -10.63 31.78
N GLN A 54 -35.34 -9.42 31.86
CA GLN A 54 -34.71 -8.22 31.30
C GLN A 54 -33.42 -7.85 32.03
N LEU A 55 -33.40 -7.92 33.36
CA LEU A 55 -32.19 -7.67 34.15
C LEU A 55 -31.10 -8.69 33.85
N ASP A 56 -31.46 -9.97 33.69
CA ASP A 56 -30.51 -11.01 33.31
C ASP A 56 -29.97 -10.80 31.89
N ALA A 57 -30.81 -10.34 30.95
CA ALA A 57 -30.36 -9.95 29.61
C ALA A 57 -29.36 -8.78 29.66
N TYR A 58 -29.65 -7.71 30.40
CA TYR A 58 -28.72 -6.59 30.57
C TYR A 58 -27.44 -6.99 31.30
N ARG A 59 -27.53 -7.87 32.30
CA ARG A 59 -26.36 -8.41 32.99
C ARG A 59 -25.44 -9.15 32.02
N ASN A 60 -26.00 -9.99 31.15
CA ASN A 60 -25.25 -10.71 30.13
C ASN A 60 -24.62 -9.76 29.10
N GLU A 61 -25.36 -8.74 28.65
CA GLU A 61 -24.86 -7.73 27.72
C GLU A 61 -23.67 -6.96 28.32
N VAL A 62 -23.76 -6.55 29.58
CA VAL A 62 -22.66 -5.89 30.29
C VAL A 62 -21.43 -6.80 30.42
N GLU A 63 -21.64 -8.09 30.70
CA GLU A 63 -20.55 -9.06 30.79
C GLU A 63 -19.87 -9.26 29.42
N LEU A 64 -20.65 -9.31 28.34
CA LEU A 64 -20.14 -9.38 26.98
C LEU A 64 -19.31 -8.14 26.61
N LEU A 65 -19.84 -6.94 26.91
CA LEU A 65 -19.14 -5.67 26.65
C LEU A 65 -17.82 -5.56 27.43
N LYS A 66 -17.79 -6.01 28.69
CA LYS A 66 -16.54 -6.07 29.48
C LYS A 66 -15.53 -7.03 28.88
N GLN A 67 -15.99 -8.20 28.42
CA GLN A 67 -15.12 -9.18 27.79
C GLN A 67 -14.55 -8.65 26.46
N GLU A 68 -15.36 -7.97 25.67
CA GLU A 68 -14.94 -7.34 24.42
C GLU A 68 -13.92 -6.22 24.65
N GLN A 69 -14.13 -5.35 25.64
CA GLN A 69 -13.13 -4.34 26.01
C GLN A 69 -11.79 -4.95 26.43
N GLY A 70 -11.82 -6.01 27.25
CA GLY A 70 -10.60 -6.71 27.68
C GLY A 70 -9.84 -7.32 26.50
N LYS A 71 -10.55 -8.00 25.58
CA LYS A 71 -9.96 -8.59 24.37
C LYS A 71 -9.42 -7.54 23.40
N ASN A 72 -10.13 -6.43 23.23
CA ASN A 72 -9.68 -5.35 22.36
C ASN A 72 -8.41 -4.68 22.93
N GLN A 73 -8.34 -4.44 24.24
CA GLN A 73 -7.12 -3.91 24.87
C GLN A 73 -5.93 -4.87 24.74
N SER A 74 -6.13 -6.18 24.93
CA SER A 74 -5.05 -7.15 24.75
C SER A 74 -4.58 -7.22 23.29
N ASN A 75 -5.50 -7.24 22.33
CA ASN A 75 -5.16 -7.28 20.91
C ASN A 75 -4.37 -6.03 20.48
N ILE A 76 -4.81 -4.83 20.91
CA ILE A 76 -4.10 -3.58 20.63
C ILE A 76 -2.68 -3.63 21.24
N SER A 77 -2.55 -4.11 22.47
CA SER A 77 -1.24 -4.21 23.13
C SER A 77 -0.29 -5.21 22.45
N GLU A 78 -0.79 -6.35 21.97
CA GLU A 78 0.04 -7.33 21.27
C GLU A 78 0.50 -6.78 19.92
N GLU A 79 -0.40 -6.16 19.16
CA GLU A 79 -0.09 -5.51 17.89
C GLU A 79 0.98 -4.41 18.09
N ASP A 80 0.85 -3.57 19.11
CA ASP A 80 1.81 -2.50 19.42
C ASP A 80 3.20 -3.05 19.78
N ASN A 81 3.27 -4.16 20.54
CA ASN A 81 4.52 -4.84 20.82
C ASN A 81 5.18 -5.41 19.55
N THR A 82 4.39 -6.00 18.65
CA THR A 82 4.92 -6.52 17.38
C THR A 82 5.44 -5.41 16.47
N HIS A 83 4.74 -4.29 16.37
CA HIS A 83 5.18 -3.12 15.61
C HIS A 83 6.47 -2.53 16.19
N SER A 84 6.54 -2.36 17.51
CA SER A 84 7.75 -1.88 18.20
C SER A 84 8.96 -2.79 17.95
N GLN A 85 8.75 -4.12 18.00
CA GLN A 85 9.79 -5.09 17.71
C GLN A 85 10.27 -5.01 16.24
N GLN A 86 9.35 -4.88 15.28
CA GLN A 86 9.69 -4.68 13.87
C GLN A 86 10.49 -3.39 13.65
N LEU A 87 10.05 -2.29 14.26
CA LEU A 87 10.73 -1.00 14.17
C LEU A 87 12.17 -1.08 14.72
N SER A 88 12.36 -1.76 15.85
CA SER A 88 13.69 -2.01 16.41
C SER A 88 14.61 -2.76 15.43
N PHE A 89 14.10 -3.80 14.75
CA PHE A 89 14.90 -4.54 13.77
C PHE A 89 15.30 -3.68 12.57
N LEU A 90 14.35 -2.90 12.04
CA LEU A 90 14.64 -1.98 10.93
C LEU A 90 15.67 -0.92 11.35
N GLN A 91 15.52 -0.35 12.53
CA GLN A 91 16.45 0.65 13.06
C GLN A 91 17.87 0.08 13.21
N GLN A 92 17.99 -1.15 13.73
CA GLN A 92 19.27 -1.85 13.83
C GLN A 92 19.89 -2.14 12.47
N ALA A 93 19.10 -2.58 11.49
CA ALA A 93 19.56 -2.83 10.12
C ALA A 93 20.05 -1.54 9.45
N LEU A 94 19.31 -0.44 9.60
CA LEU A 94 19.65 0.87 9.04
C LEU A 94 20.95 1.40 9.66
N GLN A 95 21.12 1.30 10.97
CA GLN A 95 22.34 1.70 11.66
C GLN A 95 23.55 0.85 11.20
N GLY A 96 23.35 -0.46 11.02
CA GLY A 96 24.37 -1.37 10.48
C GLY A 96 24.80 -0.98 9.06
N MET A 97 23.83 -0.74 8.18
CA MET A 97 24.09 -0.32 6.80
C MET A 97 24.80 1.04 6.74
N GLN A 98 24.38 2.01 7.54
CA GLN A 98 25.04 3.32 7.62
C GLN A 98 26.50 3.20 8.05
N LYS A 99 26.80 2.34 9.02
CA LYS A 99 28.18 2.05 9.45
C LYS A 99 29.01 1.39 8.34
N GLN A 100 28.40 0.50 7.55
CA GLN A 100 29.08 -0.12 6.41
C GLN A 100 29.37 0.88 5.28
N LEU A 101 28.41 1.75 4.95
CA LEU A 101 28.61 2.81 3.97
C LEU A 101 29.72 3.79 4.39
N LEU A 102 29.81 4.12 5.68
CA LEU A 102 30.89 4.96 6.19
C LEU A 102 32.26 4.29 6.02
N ARG A 103 32.38 3.00 6.38
CA ARG A 103 33.62 2.23 6.17
C ARG A 103 34.03 2.16 4.70
N MET A 104 33.08 1.89 3.80
CA MET A 104 33.36 1.84 2.36
C MET A 104 33.83 3.19 1.82
N ARG A 105 33.28 4.31 2.32
CA ARG A 105 33.74 5.65 1.96
C ARG A 105 35.20 5.86 2.38
N ASP A 106 35.56 5.46 3.59
CA ASP A 106 36.93 5.62 4.11
C ASP A 106 37.93 4.76 3.31
N GLU A 107 37.56 3.51 2.99
CA GLU A 107 38.37 2.61 2.15
C GLU A 107 38.57 3.16 0.72
N LEU A 108 37.54 3.77 0.13
CA LEU A 108 37.66 4.41 -1.18
C LEU A 108 38.63 5.58 -1.15
N LYS A 109 38.56 6.40 -0.11
CA LYS A 109 39.47 7.55 0.08
C LYS A 109 40.93 7.09 0.24
N GLU A 110 41.16 6.00 0.97
CA GLU A 110 42.49 5.41 1.12
C GLU A 110 43.01 4.85 -0.20
N ARG A 111 42.17 4.11 -0.95
CA ARG A 111 42.54 3.62 -2.29
C ARG A 111 42.86 4.74 -3.26
N GLU A 112 42.11 5.84 -3.22
CA GLU A 112 42.35 7.01 -4.06
C GLU A 112 43.73 7.64 -3.76
N ALA A 113 44.07 7.79 -2.48
CA ALA A 113 45.38 8.28 -2.06
C ALA A 113 46.53 7.34 -2.50
N ALA A 114 46.37 6.03 -2.35
CA ALA A 114 47.36 5.04 -2.79
C ALA A 114 47.55 5.06 -4.32
N LEU A 115 46.46 5.23 -5.08
CA LEU A 115 46.50 5.34 -6.53
C LEU A 115 47.20 6.62 -6.98
N GLN A 116 46.99 7.74 -6.28
CA GLN A 116 47.70 8.98 -6.56
C GLN A 116 49.21 8.84 -6.32
N LYS A 117 49.61 8.22 -5.21
CA LYS A 117 51.02 7.91 -4.92
C LYS A 117 51.64 7.02 -6.01
N SER A 118 50.94 5.97 -6.43
CA SER A 118 51.41 5.08 -7.50
C SER A 118 51.57 5.80 -8.84
N LYS A 119 50.69 6.77 -9.16
CA LYS A 119 50.84 7.60 -10.35
C LYS A 119 52.10 8.46 -10.30
N GLU A 120 52.40 9.06 -9.14
CA GLU A 120 53.62 9.86 -8.93
C GLU A 120 54.88 9.00 -9.08
N GLU A 121 54.91 7.83 -8.45
CA GLU A 121 56.00 6.85 -8.59
C GLU A 121 56.19 6.42 -10.05
N LYS A 122 55.10 6.13 -10.78
CA LYS A 122 55.14 5.81 -12.22
C LYS A 122 55.72 6.95 -13.04
N GLN A 123 55.35 8.20 -12.76
CA GLN A 123 55.90 9.37 -13.44
C GLN A 123 57.39 9.53 -13.16
N GLN A 124 57.83 9.29 -11.92
CA GLN A 124 59.23 9.36 -11.53
C GLN A 124 60.06 8.28 -12.24
N LEU A 125 59.58 7.03 -12.27
CA LEU A 125 60.19 5.94 -13.03
C LEU A 125 60.27 6.26 -14.53
N LYS A 126 59.21 6.85 -15.11
CA LYS A 126 59.20 7.26 -16.51
C LYS A 126 60.28 8.30 -16.82
N LYS A 127 60.51 9.26 -15.92
CA LYS A 127 61.61 10.24 -16.05
C LYS A 127 62.96 9.55 -16.02
N GLN A 128 63.20 8.66 -15.05
CA GLN A 128 64.45 7.90 -14.96
C GLN A 128 64.74 7.08 -16.23
N ILE A 129 63.72 6.41 -16.79
CA ILE A 129 63.85 5.66 -18.04
C ILE A 129 64.22 6.58 -19.21
N HIS A 130 63.57 7.76 -19.30
CA HIS A 130 63.89 8.74 -20.33
C HIS A 130 65.33 9.24 -20.20
N ASP A 131 65.77 9.57 -19.00
CA ASP A 131 67.13 10.05 -18.72
C ASP A 131 68.17 8.99 -19.10
N LEU A 132 67.97 7.74 -18.69
CA LEU A 132 68.82 6.60 -19.10
C LEU A 132 68.84 6.40 -20.62
N LYS A 133 67.69 6.50 -21.29
CA LYS A 133 67.60 6.38 -22.75
C LYS A 133 68.36 7.49 -23.47
N SER A 134 68.27 8.72 -22.96
CA SER A 134 69.02 9.86 -23.51
C SER A 134 70.54 9.74 -23.30
N GLY A 135 70.98 9.24 -22.15
CA GLY A 135 72.39 8.95 -21.87
C GLY A 135 72.96 7.89 -22.81
N LEU A 136 72.20 6.82 -23.07
CA LEU A 136 72.57 5.79 -24.05
C LEU A 136 72.70 6.34 -25.48
N HIS A 137 71.78 7.21 -25.91
CA HIS A 137 71.84 7.83 -27.23
C HIS A 137 73.05 8.77 -27.39
N ASN A 138 73.45 9.47 -26.33
CA ASN A 138 74.61 10.36 -26.35
C ASN A 138 75.97 9.61 -26.35
N LEU A 139 75.98 8.33 -25.98
CA LEU A 139 77.15 7.46 -26.02
C LEU A 139 77.34 6.74 -27.38
N GLN A 140 76.43 6.95 -28.34
CA GLN A 140 76.50 6.37 -29.68
C GLN A 140 77.20 7.36 -30.65
N PRO A 141 78.41 7.07 -31.19
CA PRO A 141 79.08 7.97 -32.10
C PRO A 141 78.52 7.88 -33.52
N THR A 142 78.32 9.03 -34.15
CA THR A 142 78.04 9.22 -35.58
C THR A 142 79.12 8.58 -36.46
N HIS A 143 78.70 7.91 -37.55
CA HIS A 143 79.39 7.41 -38.76
C HIS A 143 78.88 5.97 -39.04
N THR A 144 78.23 5.57 -40.16
CA THR A 144 78.19 6.06 -41.54
C THR A 144 77.00 5.38 -42.29
N SER A 145 76.43 6.08 -43.29
CA SER A 145 75.78 5.58 -44.53
C SER A 145 74.54 4.65 -44.52
N GLN A 146 73.42 5.16 -45.07
CA GLN A 146 72.44 4.41 -45.89
C GLN A 146 73.01 4.11 -47.31
N PRO A 147 72.34 3.36 -48.25
CA PRO A 147 70.99 2.75 -48.29
C PRO A 147 70.94 1.28 -48.83
N GLU A 148 69.76 0.63 -48.82
CA GLU A 148 69.19 -0.27 -49.88
C GLU A 148 67.98 -1.09 -49.36
N THR A 149 66.76 -0.75 -49.80
CA THR A 149 65.85 -1.51 -50.70
C THR A 149 65.38 -2.88 -50.22
N LEU A 150 64.06 -3.07 -49.99
CA LEU A 150 63.14 -3.81 -50.87
C LEU A 150 61.73 -3.96 -50.20
N ASN A 151 60.68 -3.49 -50.87
CA ASN A 151 59.31 -4.05 -51.10
C ASN A 151 58.64 -4.89 -49.97
N GLN A 152 57.32 -4.89 -49.69
CA GLN A 152 56.11 -4.63 -50.47
C GLN A 152 54.87 -4.78 -49.54
N ASP A 153 53.83 -3.97 -49.77
CA ASP A 153 52.38 -4.28 -49.84
C ASP A 153 51.72 -5.29 -48.86
N ASP A 154 50.66 -4.89 -48.14
CA ASP A 154 49.22 -4.92 -48.49
C ASP A 154 48.50 -6.22 -48.05
N ARG A 155 47.33 -6.02 -47.44
CA ARG A 155 46.17 -6.94 -47.32
C ARG A 155 46.33 -8.39 -46.80
N GLY A 156 45.66 -8.63 -45.66
CA GLY A 156 44.40 -9.41 -45.66
C GLY A 156 44.42 -10.89 -45.21
N SER A 157 43.35 -11.24 -44.46
CA SER A 157 42.81 -12.58 -44.11
C SER A 157 43.65 -13.50 -43.21
N GLU A 158 43.26 -13.77 -41.96
CA GLU A 158 42.09 -14.52 -41.44
C GLU A 158 42.33 -16.04 -41.24
N GLN A 159 41.91 -16.48 -40.04
CA GLN A 159 41.41 -17.80 -39.62
C GLN A 159 42.26 -18.76 -38.75
N SER A 160 41.52 -19.22 -37.72
CA SER A 160 41.58 -20.49 -37.00
C SER A 160 42.36 -20.48 -35.66
N ALA A 161 41.70 -20.17 -34.54
CA ALA A 161 40.78 -20.98 -33.72
C ALA A 161 41.51 -21.90 -32.72
N ASN A 162 41.39 -21.58 -31.44
CA ASN A 162 40.94 -22.58 -30.47
C ASN A 162 40.28 -21.95 -29.24
N GLN A 163 39.12 -22.51 -28.94
CA GLN A 163 38.17 -22.20 -27.87
C GLN A 163 38.76 -22.50 -26.50
N VAL A 164 38.46 -21.66 -25.49
CA VAL A 164 37.90 -22.11 -24.20
C VAL A 164 36.97 -21.01 -23.67
N SER A 165 35.72 -21.37 -23.47
CA SER A 165 34.65 -20.63 -22.79
C SER A 165 34.80 -20.71 -21.26
N ASP A 166 34.58 -19.60 -20.54
CA ASP A 166 33.54 -19.57 -19.51
C ASP A 166 33.13 -18.14 -19.11
N VAL A 167 31.87 -18.06 -18.70
CA VAL A 167 30.99 -16.97 -18.31
C VAL A 167 31.48 -16.25 -17.04
N THR A 168 31.27 -14.91 -16.94
CA THR A 168 30.56 -14.26 -15.81
C THR A 168 30.65 -12.72 -15.85
N ALA A 169 29.46 -12.13 -16.01
CA ALA A 169 28.93 -10.90 -15.43
C ALA A 169 29.67 -9.54 -15.48
N SER A 170 28.88 -8.58 -15.95
CA SER A 170 28.60 -7.26 -15.36
C SER A 170 29.23 -6.04 -16.02
N SER A 171 28.38 -5.47 -16.86
CA SER A 171 28.33 -4.09 -17.34
C SER A 171 28.80 -3.06 -16.31
N VAL A 172 29.86 -2.34 -16.67
CA VAL A 172 30.28 -1.09 -16.04
C VAL A 172 30.59 -0.07 -17.12
N VAL A 173 29.65 0.85 -17.39
CA VAL A 173 29.94 2.11 -18.10
C VAL A 173 29.22 3.26 -17.38
N SER A 174 30.00 3.88 -16.48
CA SER A 174 30.25 5.32 -16.34
C SER A 174 29.23 6.34 -16.89
N CYS A 175 28.78 7.28 -16.04
CA CYS A 175 29.32 8.65 -15.96
C CYS A 175 28.41 9.57 -15.14
N SER A 176 29.01 10.31 -14.21
CA SER A 176 28.49 11.57 -13.67
C SER A 176 28.53 12.66 -14.75
N GLN A 177 27.55 13.56 -14.78
CA GLN A 177 27.75 14.95 -15.23
C GLN A 177 26.62 15.89 -14.81
N ASP A 178 27.02 17.02 -14.23
CA ASP A 178 26.26 18.25 -14.06
C ASP A 178 26.04 18.98 -15.40
N LYS A 179 25.01 19.85 -15.41
CA LYS A 179 24.75 21.03 -16.27
C LYS A 179 23.99 20.86 -17.62
N GLU A 180 22.71 21.24 -17.54
CA GLU A 180 22.02 22.29 -18.32
C GLU A 180 21.87 22.12 -19.86
N GLY A 181 20.65 21.77 -20.31
CA GLY A 181 20.16 22.00 -21.70
C GLY A 181 19.16 20.96 -22.27
N LEU A 182 17.84 21.18 -22.07
CA LEU A 182 16.67 20.92 -22.98
C LEU A 182 16.46 19.54 -23.66
N PRO A 183 15.22 19.07 -23.94
CA PRO A 183 13.92 19.20 -23.27
C PRO A 183 13.54 17.89 -22.52
N GLU A 184 13.02 18.01 -21.30
CA GLU A 184 12.58 16.88 -20.50
C GLU A 184 11.39 16.14 -21.14
N LYS A 185 11.63 14.92 -21.61
CA LYS A 185 10.56 13.98 -21.92
C LYS A 185 10.20 13.21 -20.64
N ASN A 186 9.20 13.75 -19.93
CA ASN A 186 8.27 13.06 -19.03
C ASN A 186 8.86 12.22 -17.88
N ARG A 187 9.29 12.88 -16.79
CA ARG A 187 8.90 12.38 -15.46
C ARG A 187 7.44 12.77 -15.26
N LEU A 188 6.51 11.86 -15.57
CA LEU A 188 5.07 12.08 -15.32
C LEU A 188 4.89 12.27 -13.81
N SER A 189 4.67 13.51 -13.37
CA SER A 189 4.17 13.76 -12.03
C SER A 189 2.86 12.97 -11.87
N PRO A 190 2.58 12.34 -10.73
CA PRO A 190 1.33 11.59 -10.52
C PRO A 190 0.07 12.48 -10.67
N VAL A 191 0.25 13.79 -10.62
CA VAL A 191 -0.77 14.82 -10.79
C VAL A 191 -0.40 15.66 -12.01
N ASN A 192 -1.28 15.69 -13.02
CA ASN A 192 -1.02 16.34 -14.30
C ASN A 192 -1.61 17.76 -14.39
N SER A 193 -2.45 18.16 -13.42
CA SER A 193 -3.09 19.47 -13.37
C SER A 193 -3.57 19.84 -11.96
N GLU A 194 -3.82 21.14 -11.71
CA GLU A 194 -4.48 21.61 -10.48
C GLU A 194 -5.88 21.00 -10.33
N ARG A 195 -6.58 20.82 -11.45
CA ARG A 195 -7.88 20.14 -11.48
C ARG A 195 -7.79 18.70 -10.98
N ASP A 196 -6.74 17.96 -11.36
CA ASP A 196 -6.51 16.60 -10.88
C ASP A 196 -6.31 16.61 -9.36
N ALA A 197 -5.52 17.55 -8.83
CA ALA A 197 -5.29 17.69 -7.39
C ALA A 197 -6.60 17.92 -6.62
N LEU A 198 -7.47 18.79 -7.13
CA LEU A 198 -8.79 19.05 -6.55
C LEU A 198 -9.67 17.80 -6.57
N LEU A 199 -9.72 17.10 -7.71
CA LEU A 199 -10.50 15.87 -7.84
C LEU A 199 -9.99 14.79 -6.88
N ILE A 200 -8.68 14.62 -6.76
CA ILE A 200 -8.06 13.69 -5.82
C ILE A 200 -8.51 14.04 -4.39
N GLY A 201 -8.43 15.31 -3.98
CA GLY A 201 -8.86 15.73 -2.65
C GLY A 201 -10.34 15.44 -2.38
N ILE A 202 -11.22 15.77 -3.33
CA ILE A 202 -12.66 15.48 -3.23
C ILE A 202 -12.92 13.98 -3.15
N ILE A 203 -12.30 13.17 -4.02
CA ILE A 203 -12.50 11.71 -4.02
C ILE A 203 -11.91 11.07 -2.74
N SER A 204 -10.76 11.56 -2.25
CA SER A 204 -10.17 11.10 -0.99
C SER A 204 -11.13 11.34 0.18
N THR A 205 -11.68 12.54 0.32
CA THR A 205 -12.64 12.85 1.40
C THR A 205 -13.94 12.04 1.28
N PHE A 206 -14.44 11.84 0.06
CA PHE A 206 -15.60 10.99 -0.21
C PHE A 206 -15.34 9.54 0.20
N LEU A 207 -14.27 8.92 -0.30
CA LEU A 207 -13.96 7.51 -0.01
C LEU A 207 -13.54 7.29 1.45
N HIS A 208 -13.02 8.30 2.13
CA HIS A 208 -12.65 8.20 3.55
C HIS A 208 -13.83 7.89 4.46
N VAL A 209 -15.04 8.36 4.10
CA VAL A 209 -16.28 8.06 4.84
C VAL A 209 -16.99 6.79 4.35
N HIS A 210 -16.41 6.06 3.40
CA HIS A 210 -16.97 4.84 2.82
C HIS A 210 -16.11 3.61 3.19
N PRO A 211 -16.39 2.93 4.32
CA PRO A 211 -15.56 1.82 4.82
C PRO A 211 -15.50 0.61 3.89
N PHE A 212 -16.49 0.42 3.02
CA PHE A 212 -16.55 -0.66 2.02
C PHE A 212 -16.26 -0.16 0.59
N GLY A 213 -15.74 1.05 0.46
CA GLY A 213 -15.48 1.69 -0.82
C GLY A 213 -16.74 1.94 -1.66
N ALA A 214 -16.50 2.41 -2.87
CA ALA A 214 -17.56 2.79 -3.80
C ALA A 214 -17.27 2.29 -5.22
N SER A 215 -18.31 1.98 -5.97
CA SER A 215 -18.19 1.70 -7.40
C SER A 215 -17.78 2.98 -8.16
N ILE A 216 -17.21 2.80 -9.35
CA ILE A 216 -16.77 3.92 -10.19
C ILE A 216 -17.96 4.81 -10.60
N GLU A 217 -19.11 4.19 -10.85
CA GLU A 217 -20.36 4.87 -11.21
C GLU A 217 -20.87 5.73 -10.05
N TYR A 218 -20.73 5.25 -8.81
CA TYR A 218 -21.17 5.99 -7.64
C TYR A 218 -20.29 7.21 -7.38
N ILE A 219 -18.96 7.04 -7.47
CA ILE A 219 -18.00 8.16 -7.38
C ILE A 219 -18.29 9.19 -8.47
N CYS A 220 -18.48 8.74 -9.72
CA CYS A 220 -18.77 9.61 -10.84
C CYS A 220 -20.08 10.39 -10.65
N SER A 221 -21.12 9.74 -10.14
CA SER A 221 -22.40 10.37 -9.82
C SER A 221 -22.29 11.40 -8.69
N TYR A 222 -21.44 11.16 -7.69
CA TYR A 222 -21.13 12.14 -6.64
C TYR A 222 -20.44 13.39 -7.22
N LEU A 223 -19.40 13.18 -8.04
CA LEU A 223 -18.64 14.26 -8.66
C LEU A 223 -19.50 15.11 -9.62
N GLN A 224 -20.41 14.49 -10.37
CA GLN A 224 -21.32 15.21 -11.25
C GLN A 224 -22.29 16.11 -10.48
N ARG A 225 -22.74 15.71 -9.28
CA ARG A 225 -23.57 16.57 -8.39
C ARG A 225 -22.81 17.82 -7.91
N LEU A 226 -21.48 17.75 -7.84
CA LEU A 226 -20.62 18.89 -7.52
C LEU A 226 -20.31 19.76 -8.76
N ASN A 227 -21.06 19.60 -9.86
CA ASN A 227 -20.86 20.29 -11.14
C ASN A 227 -19.49 20.05 -11.78
N THR A 228 -18.83 18.93 -11.48
CA THR A 228 -17.60 18.55 -12.17
C THR A 228 -17.92 17.80 -13.47
N LYS A 229 -17.39 18.30 -14.60
CA LYS A 229 -17.55 17.66 -15.91
C LYS A 229 -16.52 16.53 -16.04
N ILE A 230 -16.77 15.39 -15.41
CA ILE A 230 -15.89 14.22 -15.44
C ILE A 230 -16.67 12.95 -15.78
N ASN A 231 -16.06 12.06 -16.56
CA ASN A 231 -16.62 10.76 -16.91
C ASN A 231 -15.98 9.61 -16.11
N ALA A 232 -16.62 8.44 -16.12
CA ALA A 232 -16.16 7.29 -15.34
C ALA A 232 -14.74 6.83 -15.73
N GLY A 233 -14.39 6.88 -17.01
CA GLY A 233 -13.06 6.51 -17.49
C GLY A 233 -11.95 7.47 -17.03
N GLU A 234 -12.25 8.77 -16.97
CA GLU A 234 -11.34 9.79 -16.43
C GLU A 234 -11.11 9.60 -14.93
N VAL A 235 -12.17 9.30 -14.17
CA VAL A 235 -12.05 8.98 -12.75
C VAL A 235 -11.21 7.71 -12.57
N GLU A 236 -11.48 6.66 -13.34
CA GLU A 236 -10.76 5.39 -13.24
C GLU A 236 -9.27 5.56 -13.58
N ALA A 237 -8.95 6.30 -14.64
CA ALA A 237 -7.57 6.62 -15.02
C ALA A 237 -6.85 7.45 -13.94
N LEU A 238 -7.55 8.40 -13.31
CA LEU A 238 -7.00 9.22 -12.23
C LEU A 238 -6.67 8.39 -10.99
N LEU A 239 -7.59 7.53 -10.55
CA LEU A 239 -7.39 6.67 -9.39
C LEU A 239 -6.32 5.61 -9.63
N SER A 240 -6.28 5.03 -10.83
CA SER A 240 -5.27 4.02 -11.22
C SER A 240 -3.85 4.57 -11.23
N ARG A 241 -3.67 5.89 -11.42
CA ARG A 241 -2.36 6.55 -11.40
C ARG A 241 -1.79 6.73 -9.98
N LEU A 242 -2.61 6.51 -8.94
CA LEU A 242 -2.27 6.75 -7.53
C LEU A 242 -2.48 5.50 -6.66
N PRO A 243 -1.75 4.40 -6.91
CA PRO A 243 -1.96 3.11 -6.25
C PRO A 243 -1.68 3.11 -4.74
N CYS A 244 -0.89 4.09 -4.25
CA CYS A 244 -0.64 4.26 -2.82
C CYS A 244 -1.78 5.00 -2.10
N THR A 245 -2.66 5.68 -2.84
CA THR A 245 -3.75 6.49 -2.30
C THR A 245 -5.10 5.82 -2.47
N PHE A 246 -5.31 5.17 -3.62
CA PHE A 246 -6.55 4.49 -3.96
C PHE A 246 -6.27 3.06 -4.41
N ARG A 247 -7.09 2.12 -3.94
CA ARG A 247 -6.98 0.71 -4.25
C ARG A 247 -8.30 0.21 -4.82
N GLN A 248 -8.25 -0.52 -5.93
CA GLN A 248 -9.39 -1.25 -6.44
C GLN A 248 -9.42 -2.63 -5.81
N GLU A 249 -10.56 -2.99 -5.23
CA GLU A 249 -10.80 -4.30 -4.63
C GLU A 249 -12.04 -4.93 -5.26
N LEU A 250 -12.03 -6.26 -5.31
CA LEU A 250 -13.15 -7.07 -5.75
C LEU A 250 -13.84 -7.61 -4.49
N THR A 251 -15.07 -7.19 -4.25
CA THR A 251 -15.87 -7.58 -3.09
C THR A 251 -17.04 -8.46 -3.54
N GLY A 252 -17.32 -9.55 -2.83
CA GLY A 252 -18.42 -10.48 -3.13
C GLY A 252 -17.96 -11.82 -3.74
N VAL A 253 -18.91 -12.71 -4.06
CA VAL A 253 -18.64 -14.05 -4.59
C VAL A 253 -19.64 -14.40 -5.70
N GLY A 254 -19.15 -14.88 -6.84
CA GLY A 254 -19.98 -15.31 -7.96
C GLY A 254 -20.76 -14.16 -8.59
N ALA A 255 -22.09 -14.23 -8.56
CA ALA A 255 -22.97 -13.23 -9.18
C ALA A 255 -22.98 -11.87 -8.45
N SER A 256 -22.49 -11.79 -7.21
CA SER A 256 -22.40 -10.55 -6.42
C SER A 256 -21.00 -9.92 -6.44
N LEU A 257 -20.13 -10.31 -7.37
CA LEU A 257 -18.78 -9.78 -7.47
C LEU A 257 -18.81 -8.34 -7.99
N GLU A 258 -18.39 -7.39 -7.16
CA GLU A 258 -18.37 -5.96 -7.47
C GLU A 258 -16.95 -5.40 -7.41
N LYS A 259 -16.65 -4.47 -8.33
CA LYS A 259 -15.41 -3.69 -8.30
C LYS A 259 -15.63 -2.41 -7.50
N ARG A 260 -14.87 -2.24 -6.42
CA ARG A 260 -14.98 -1.07 -5.53
C ARG A 260 -13.63 -0.40 -5.34
N TRP A 261 -13.63 0.91 -5.26
CA TRP A 261 -12.46 1.72 -4.95
C TRP A 261 -12.46 2.11 -3.48
N ASN A 262 -11.33 1.89 -2.82
CA ASN A 262 -11.08 2.22 -1.42
C ASN A 262 -9.99 3.30 -1.32
N PHE A 263 -10.10 4.13 -0.29
CA PHE A 263 -9.05 5.09 0.05
C PHE A 263 -8.09 4.52 1.09
N CYS A 264 -6.83 4.39 0.72
CA CYS A 264 -5.76 3.81 1.54
C CYS A 264 -4.59 4.77 1.78
N GLY A 265 -4.76 6.07 1.52
CA GLY A 265 -3.69 7.07 1.64
C GLY A 265 -3.10 7.23 3.05
N PHE A 266 -3.84 6.82 4.09
CA PHE A 266 -3.37 6.80 5.49
C PHE A 266 -2.87 5.43 5.94
N GLN A 267 -2.91 4.41 5.09
CA GLN A 267 -2.55 3.06 5.51
C GLN A 267 -1.03 2.91 5.66
N SER A 268 -0.24 3.70 4.92
CA SER A 268 1.21 3.82 5.08
C SER A 268 1.64 4.49 6.39
N ILE A 269 0.86 5.47 6.90
CA ILE A 269 1.13 6.09 8.21
C ILE A 269 0.68 5.23 9.40
N LYS A 270 -0.18 4.22 9.16
CA LYS A 270 -0.58 3.24 10.18
C LYS A 270 0.43 2.10 10.33
N SER A 271 1.40 1.98 9.42
CA SER A 271 2.48 0.98 9.45
C SER A 271 3.83 1.57 9.87
N THR A 272 3.84 2.78 10.46
CA THR A 272 5.01 3.38 11.12
C THR A 272 4.69 3.57 12.59
#